data_AF-A0A7Y6ZQR0-F1
#
_entry.id   AF-A0A7Y6ZQR0-F1
#
_cell.length_a   1.000
_cell.length_b   1.000
_cell.length_c   1.000
_cell.angle_alpha   90.00
_cell.angle_beta   90.00
_cell.angle_gamma   90.00
#
_symmetry.space_group_name_H-M   'P 1'
#
loop_
_entity.id
_entity.type
_entity.pdbx_description
1 polymer ?
#
loop_
_entity_poly.entity_id
_entity_poly.type
_entity_poly.pdbx_seq_one_letter_code
_entity_poly.pdbx_strand_id
1 'polypeptide(L)'
;MKSFIIGIASILLTTTVYSQQDSIPANTLDYQFKTLYRKSSSYQEYKVIKKTSYNQLHKNVLDSIKGLTGIINNNSRLISSQEDTISNLHKTKAATTNKLQVALQKENSISLFGIVLTKSVYATILFSIIFILIVLLLYFIYKFKNSNVLTVAAKSDLQIVEDDFNLFRKKSLEREQKLRRQLQDEIIKNRGN
;
A
#
# COMPACT_ATOMS: atom_id res chain seq x y z
N MET A 1 3.81 22.29 47.40
CA MET A 1 5.06 21.50 47.40
C MET A 1 5.50 21.02 48.79
N LYS A 2 5.40 21.84 49.86
CA LYS A 2 5.74 21.39 51.23
C LYS A 2 4.85 20.25 51.78
N SER A 3 3.57 20.24 51.44
CA SER A 3 2.60 19.21 51.83
C SER A 3 2.79 17.86 51.12
N PHE A 4 3.46 17.85 49.95
CA PHE A 4 3.76 16.61 49.21
C PHE A 4 4.98 15.88 49.78
N ILE A 5 5.96 16.64 50.30
CA ILE A 5 7.17 16.09 50.93
C ILE A 5 6.85 15.41 52.26
N ILE A 6 5.89 15.95 53.03
CA ILE A 6 5.45 15.36 54.32
C ILE A 6 4.72 14.02 54.10
N GLY A 7 4.00 13.86 52.98
CA GLY A 7 3.35 12.59 52.62
C GLY A 7 4.33 11.47 52.28
N ILE A 8 5.44 11.79 51.60
CA ILE A 8 6.48 10.81 51.24
C ILE A 8 7.29 10.36 52.47
N ALA A 9 7.51 11.26 53.44
CA ALA A 9 8.21 10.92 54.68
C ALA A 9 7.45 9.92 55.58
N SER A 10 6.11 9.89 55.50
CA SER A 10 5.28 9.00 56.33
C SER A 10 5.24 7.54 55.82
N ILE A 11 5.59 7.31 54.55
CA ILE A 11 5.62 5.96 53.94
C ILE A 11 6.92 5.19 54.28
N LEU A 12 7.96 5.88 54.75
CA LEU A 12 9.26 5.25 55.05
C LEU A 12 9.35 4.57 56.43
N LEU A 13 8.35 4.69 57.31
CA LEU A 13 8.44 4.20 58.70
C LEU A 13 7.79 2.84 58.99
N THR A 14 7.23 2.13 58.01
CA THR A 14 6.59 0.82 58.26
C THR A 14 7.25 -0.31 57.47
N THR A 15 8.49 -0.66 57.83
CA THR A 15 9.09 -1.95 57.45
C THR A 15 9.11 -2.87 58.66
N THR A 16 8.11 -3.75 58.75
CA THR A 16 8.14 -4.88 59.68
C THR A 16 9.10 -5.94 59.12
N VAL A 17 10.23 -6.12 59.79
CA VAL A 17 11.17 -7.22 59.49
C VAL A 17 10.57 -8.52 60.02
N TYR A 18 10.00 -9.33 59.12
CA TYR A 18 9.71 -10.73 59.40
C TYR A 18 10.95 -11.56 59.06
N SER A 19 11.62 -12.08 60.09
CA SER A 19 12.60 -13.16 59.93
C SER A 19 11.84 -14.48 59.78
N GLN A 20 11.73 -15.00 58.57
CA GLN A 20 11.28 -16.39 58.36
C GLN A 20 12.46 -17.33 58.67
N GLN A 21 12.32 -18.10 59.75
CA GLN A 21 13.14 -19.29 59.96
C GLN A 21 12.78 -20.28 58.85
N ASP A 22 13.76 -20.64 58.01
CA ASP A 22 13.63 -21.70 57.00
C ASP A 22 13.35 -23.05 57.68
N SER A 23 12.09 -23.29 58.01
CA SER A 23 11.60 -24.62 58.33
C SER A 23 11.59 -25.41 57.02
N ILE A 24 12.65 -26.21 56.80
CA ILE A 24 12.67 -27.21 55.72
C ILE A 24 11.35 -27.98 55.84
N PRO A 25 10.48 -27.94 54.82
CA PRO A 25 9.17 -28.54 54.94
C PRO A 25 9.36 -30.01 55.27
N ALA A 26 8.79 -30.44 56.41
CA ALA A 26 9.01 -31.75 57.02
C ALA A 26 8.59 -32.96 56.14
N ASN A 27 8.16 -32.70 54.90
CA ASN A 27 7.67 -33.68 53.93
C ASN A 27 8.55 -33.82 52.68
N THR A 28 9.68 -33.11 52.55
CA THR A 28 10.57 -33.33 51.39
C THR A 28 11.13 -34.75 51.39
N LEU A 29 11.37 -35.29 50.20
CA LEU A 29 11.91 -36.64 50.06
C LEU A 29 13.29 -36.75 50.71
N ASP A 30 14.15 -35.74 50.53
CA ASP A 30 15.46 -35.63 51.21
C ASP A 30 15.33 -35.68 52.74
N TYR A 31 14.37 -34.96 53.30
CA TYR A 31 14.10 -35.01 54.73
C TYR A 31 13.66 -36.41 55.19
N GLN A 32 12.83 -37.11 54.41
CA GLN A 32 12.41 -38.48 54.71
C GLN A 32 13.59 -39.47 54.65
N PHE A 33 14.49 -39.33 53.68
CA PHE A 33 15.73 -40.12 53.59
C PHE A 33 16.64 -39.89 54.80
N LYS A 34 16.95 -38.63 55.13
CA LYS A 34 17.78 -38.27 56.29
C LYS A 34 17.16 -38.72 57.61
N THR A 35 15.84 -38.61 57.74
CA THR A 35 15.12 -39.05 58.93
C THR A 35 15.15 -40.56 59.08
N LEU A 36 14.97 -41.31 57.98
CA LEU A 36 15.09 -42.77 57.99
C LEU A 36 16.49 -43.20 58.43
N TYR A 37 17.52 -42.56 57.88
CA TYR A 37 18.92 -42.82 58.24
C TYR A 37 19.21 -42.55 59.72
N ARG A 38 18.73 -41.43 60.26
CA ARG A 38 18.91 -41.03 61.67
C ARG A 38 18.15 -41.94 62.64
N LYS A 39 16.93 -42.36 62.31
CA LYS A 39 16.08 -43.20 63.18
C LYS A 39 16.45 -44.69 63.14
N SER A 40 17.21 -45.12 62.14
CA SER A 40 17.62 -46.52 62.00
C SER A 40 18.80 -46.85 62.92
N SER A 41 18.74 -48.01 63.58
CA SER A 41 19.84 -48.47 64.43
C SER A 41 21.04 -48.88 63.58
N SER A 42 22.25 -48.81 64.16
CA SER A 42 23.47 -49.29 63.50
C SER A 42 23.85 -50.66 64.08
N TYR A 43 24.33 -51.56 63.23
CA TYR A 43 24.95 -52.82 63.62
C TYR A 43 26.24 -52.99 62.80
N GLN A 44 27.39 -52.96 63.47
CA GLN A 44 28.71 -52.89 62.81
C GLN A 44 28.74 -51.72 61.80
N GLU A 45 29.07 -52.00 60.54
CA GLU A 45 29.11 -51.03 59.45
C GLU A 45 27.75 -50.82 58.75
N TYR A 46 26.70 -51.53 59.19
CA TYR A 46 25.39 -51.53 58.53
C TYR A 46 24.34 -50.71 59.29
N LYS A 47 23.38 -50.13 58.56
CA LYS A 47 22.15 -49.56 59.12
C LYS A 47 21.01 -50.55 59.07
N VAL A 48 20.42 -50.85 60.23
CA VAL A 48 19.25 -51.72 60.38
C VAL A 48 17.98 -50.88 60.24
N ILE A 49 17.34 -50.99 59.09
CA ILE A 49 16.12 -50.24 58.75
C ILE A 49 14.91 -51.14 58.96
N LYS A 50 13.86 -50.62 59.62
CA LYS A 50 12.58 -51.32 59.73
C LYS A 50 11.95 -51.49 58.34
N LYS A 51 11.52 -52.71 58.01
CA LYS A 51 10.86 -53.02 56.72
C LYS A 51 9.67 -52.11 56.42
N THR A 52 8.87 -51.77 57.44
CA THR A 52 7.73 -50.86 57.30
C THR A 52 8.14 -49.44 56.92
N SER A 53 9.19 -48.91 57.54
CA SER A 53 9.70 -47.57 57.24
C SER A 53 10.35 -47.48 55.86
N TYR A 54 11.06 -48.53 55.44
CA TYR A 54 11.58 -48.64 54.07
C TYR A 54 10.44 -48.70 53.05
N ASN A 55 9.43 -49.54 53.28
CA ASN A 55 8.27 -49.65 52.39
C ASN A 55 7.50 -48.34 52.26
N GLN A 56 7.38 -47.57 53.35
CA GLN A 56 6.74 -46.25 53.31
C GLN A 56 7.55 -45.26 52.47
N LEU A 57 8.87 -45.20 52.67
CA LEU A 57 9.74 -44.34 51.86
C LEU A 57 9.67 -44.73 50.38
N HIS A 58 9.74 -46.03 50.07
CA HIS A 58 9.63 -46.53 48.70
C HIS A 58 8.30 -46.12 48.04
N LYS A 59 7.16 -46.24 48.74
CA LYS A 59 5.86 -45.77 48.25
C LYS A 59 5.87 -44.26 47.99
N ASN A 60 6.39 -43.46 48.91
CA ASN A 60 6.43 -42.00 48.78
C ASN A 60 7.32 -41.55 47.60
N VAL A 61 8.45 -42.25 47.35
CA VAL A 61 9.30 -42.03 46.16
C VAL A 61 8.51 -42.32 44.89
N LEU A 62 7.85 -43.48 44.81
CA LEU A 62 7.08 -43.88 43.64
C LEU A 62 5.93 -42.91 43.35
N ASP A 63 5.22 -42.45 44.37
CA ASP A 63 4.15 -41.45 44.23
C ASP A 63 4.70 -40.11 43.72
N SER A 64 5.86 -39.69 44.22
CA SER A 64 6.52 -38.46 43.74
C SER A 64 6.93 -38.58 42.27
N ILE A 65 7.51 -39.72 41.86
CA ILE A 65 7.86 -39.99 40.47
C ILE A 65 6.59 -40.00 39.59
N LYS A 66 5.53 -40.67 40.04
CA LYS A 66 4.25 -40.70 39.31
C LYS A 66 3.65 -39.30 39.15
N GLY A 67 3.73 -38.47 40.19
CA GLY A 67 3.31 -37.08 40.14
C GLY A 67 4.11 -36.26 39.13
N LEU A 68 5.44 -36.38 39.15
CA LEU A 68 6.33 -35.73 38.19
C LEU A 68 6.05 -36.17 36.75
N THR A 69 5.91 -37.47 36.49
CA THR A 69 5.55 -38.01 35.18
C THR A 69 4.19 -37.50 34.71
N GLY A 70 3.22 -37.38 35.62
CA GLY A 70 1.91 -36.79 35.33
C GLY A 70 2.01 -35.32 34.89
N ILE A 71 2.82 -34.52 35.58
CA ILE A 71 3.08 -33.12 35.22
C ILE A 71 3.78 -33.03 33.87
N ILE A 72 4.81 -33.86 33.62
CA ILE A 72 5.54 -33.89 32.35
C ILE A 72 4.60 -34.23 31.19
N ASN A 73 3.75 -35.25 31.35
CA ASN A 73 2.75 -35.62 30.34
C ASN A 73 1.73 -34.51 30.11
N ASN A 74 1.29 -33.84 31.16
CA ASN A 74 0.36 -32.72 31.04
C ASN A 74 0.98 -31.53 30.31
N ASN A 75 2.21 -31.16 30.67
CA ASN A 75 2.96 -30.10 30.02
C ASN A 75 3.24 -30.43 28.56
N SER A 76 3.58 -31.68 28.25
CA SER A 76 3.78 -32.13 26.86
C SER A 76 2.51 -31.97 26.03
N ARG A 77 1.34 -32.36 26.57
CA ARG A 77 0.04 -32.13 25.91
C ARG A 77 -0.28 -30.65 25.73
N LEU A 78 0.03 -29.82 26.71
CA LEU A 78 -0.15 -28.37 26.61
C LEU A 78 0.74 -27.77 25.53
N ILE A 79 2.01 -28.18 25.46
CA ILE A 79 2.96 -27.75 24.42
C ILE A 79 2.44 -28.13 23.04
N SER A 80 2.02 -29.38 22.81
CA SER A 80 1.46 -29.79 21.52
C SER A 80 0.21 -28.99 21.14
N SER A 81 -0.69 -28.73 22.09
CA SER A 81 -1.88 -27.90 21.86
C SER A 81 -1.53 -26.44 21.53
N GLN A 82 -0.51 -25.89 22.18
CA GLN A 82 0.01 -24.55 21.89
C GLN A 82 0.66 -24.51 20.50
N GLU A 83 1.45 -25.51 20.11
CA GLU A 83 2.06 -25.62 18.78
C GLU A 83 0.99 -25.69 17.68
N ASP A 84 -0.07 -26.47 17.87
CA ASP A 84 -1.21 -26.54 16.95
C ASP A 84 -1.92 -25.19 16.82
N THR A 85 -2.12 -24.50 17.95
CA THR A 85 -2.73 -23.18 17.99
C THR A 85 -1.87 -22.14 17.27
N ILE A 86 -0.56 -22.16 17.51
CA ILE A 86 0.41 -21.28 16.84
C ILE A 86 0.42 -21.55 15.33
N SER A 87 0.45 -22.81 14.91
CA SER A 87 0.37 -23.20 13.50
C SER A 87 -0.92 -22.68 12.84
N ASN A 88 -2.06 -22.83 13.51
CA ASN A 88 -3.34 -22.33 13.03
C ASN A 88 -3.40 -20.80 12.97
N LEU A 89 -2.83 -20.11 13.96
CA LEU A 89 -2.71 -18.64 13.95
C LEU A 89 -1.83 -18.17 12.79
N HIS A 90 -0.70 -18.83 12.54
CA HIS A 90 0.17 -18.52 11.41
C HIS A 90 -0.54 -18.72 10.07
N LYS A 91 -1.25 -19.84 9.89
CA LYS A 91 -2.08 -20.09 8.70
C LYS A 91 -3.15 -19.02 8.52
N THR A 92 -3.87 -18.68 9.59
CA THR A 92 -4.93 -17.67 9.56
C THR A 92 -4.37 -16.28 9.26
N LYS A 93 -3.23 -15.92 9.84
CA LYS A 93 -2.51 -14.67 9.56
C LYS A 93 -2.11 -14.61 8.09
N ALA A 94 -1.46 -15.64 7.56
CA ALA A 94 -1.06 -15.71 6.15
C ALA A 94 -2.26 -15.60 5.20
N ALA A 95 -3.35 -16.31 5.50
CA ALA A 95 -4.60 -16.24 4.72
C ALA A 95 -5.22 -14.84 4.76
N THR A 96 -5.21 -14.19 5.92
CA THR A 96 -5.76 -12.83 6.10
C THR A 96 -4.92 -11.79 5.40
N THR A 97 -3.58 -11.87 5.49
CA THR A 97 -2.68 -10.95 4.77
C THR A 97 -2.82 -11.11 3.26
N ASN A 98 -2.99 -12.34 2.76
CA ASN A 98 -3.24 -12.58 1.34
C ASN A 98 -4.59 -11.97 0.91
N LYS A 99 -5.67 -12.24 1.66
CA LYS A 99 -6.98 -11.62 1.41
C LYS A 99 -6.92 -10.09 1.43
N LEU A 100 -6.18 -9.50 2.37
CA LEU A 100 -5.98 -8.06 2.44
C LEU A 100 -5.23 -7.54 1.21
N GLN A 101 -4.16 -8.20 0.78
CA GLN A 101 -3.43 -7.84 -0.43
C GLN A 101 -4.30 -7.93 -1.68
N VAL A 102 -5.11 -8.99 -1.82
CA VAL A 102 -6.06 -9.14 -2.93
C VAL A 102 -7.14 -8.06 -2.89
N ALA A 103 -7.66 -7.73 -1.71
CA ALA A 103 -8.64 -6.66 -1.55
C ALA A 103 -8.05 -5.29 -1.91
N LEU A 104 -6.84 -4.98 -1.44
CA LEU A 104 -6.12 -3.76 -1.78
C LEU A 104 -5.81 -3.66 -3.28
N GLN A 105 -5.44 -4.77 -3.91
CA GLN A 105 -5.25 -4.82 -5.36
C GLN A 105 -6.56 -4.53 -6.09
N LYS A 106 -7.67 -5.17 -5.70
CA LYS A 106 -8.99 -4.92 -6.29
C LYS A 106 -9.42 -3.47 -6.10
N GLU A 107 -9.32 -2.93 -4.90
CA GLU A 107 -9.75 -1.57 -4.56
C GLU A 107 -8.92 -0.50 -5.28
N ASN A 108 -7.60 -0.71 -5.37
CA ASN A 108 -6.70 0.22 -6.06
C ASN A 108 -6.65 -0.02 -7.57
N SER A 109 -7.40 -0.99 -8.09
CA SER A 109 -7.45 -1.28 -9.50
C SER A 109 -8.78 -0.88 -10.14
N ILE A 110 -8.71 -0.43 -11.38
CA ILE A 110 -9.85 -0.20 -12.25
C ILE A 110 -9.61 -1.05 -13.50
N SER A 111 -10.62 -1.82 -13.90
CA SER A 111 -10.56 -2.58 -15.16
C SER A 111 -10.97 -1.67 -16.32
N LEU A 112 -10.05 -1.45 -17.25
CA LEU A 112 -10.29 -0.70 -18.48
C LEU A 112 -9.94 -1.60 -19.67
N PHE A 113 -10.89 -1.89 -20.55
CA PHE A 113 -10.73 -2.82 -21.68
C PHE A 113 -10.21 -4.23 -21.30
N GLY A 114 -10.57 -4.71 -20.10
CA GLY A 114 -10.11 -6.01 -19.60
C GLY A 114 -8.70 -6.02 -18.99
N ILE A 115 -8.00 -4.87 -19.01
CA ILE A 115 -6.71 -4.70 -18.36
C ILE A 115 -6.93 -4.06 -16.99
N VAL A 116 -6.36 -4.66 -15.96
CA VAL A 116 -6.43 -4.18 -14.57
C VAL A 116 -5.32 -3.14 -14.38
N LEU A 117 -5.70 -1.86 -14.28
CA LEU A 117 -4.77 -0.73 -14.08
C LEU A 117 -4.92 -0.18 -12.67
N THR A 118 -3.83 0.32 -12.07
CA THR A 118 -3.95 1.02 -10.78
C THR A 118 -4.63 2.38 -10.98
N LYS A 119 -5.35 2.86 -9.95
CA LYS A 119 -6.05 4.17 -9.96
C LYS A 119 -5.12 5.32 -10.39
N SER A 120 -3.87 5.30 -9.93
CA SER A 120 -2.88 6.32 -10.29
C SER A 120 -2.52 6.26 -11.78
N VAL A 121 -2.22 5.07 -12.31
CA VAL A 121 -1.88 4.91 -13.75
C VAL A 121 -3.06 5.29 -14.63
N TYR A 122 -4.28 4.88 -14.26
CA TYR A 122 -5.49 5.27 -14.97
C TYR A 122 -5.65 6.80 -15.02
N ALA A 123 -5.51 7.47 -13.88
CA ALA A 123 -5.60 8.93 -13.82
C ALA A 123 -4.54 9.61 -14.69
N THR A 124 -3.28 9.14 -14.64
CA THR A 124 -2.20 9.68 -15.46
C THR A 124 -2.47 9.51 -16.96
N ILE A 125 -2.92 8.33 -17.39
CA ILE A 125 -3.24 8.07 -18.81
C ILE A 125 -4.41 8.98 -19.25
N LEU A 126 -5.47 9.08 -18.44
CA LEU A 126 -6.64 9.90 -18.75
C LEU A 126 -6.27 11.38 -18.90
N PHE A 127 -5.52 11.93 -17.95
CA PHE A 127 -5.06 13.33 -18.04
C PHE A 127 -4.05 13.54 -19.18
N SER A 128 -3.21 12.55 -19.50
CA SER A 128 -2.30 12.62 -20.65
C SER A 128 -3.06 12.70 -21.97
N ILE A 129 -4.12 11.90 -22.14
CA ILE A 129 -4.96 11.93 -23.34
C ILE A 129 -5.65 13.29 -23.46
N ILE A 130 -6.23 13.80 -22.38
CA ILE A 130 -6.87 15.12 -22.34
C ILE A 130 -5.86 16.21 -22.73
N PHE A 131 -4.64 16.17 -22.17
CA PHE A 131 -3.60 17.14 -22.46
C PHE A 131 -3.18 17.12 -23.95
N ILE A 132 -2.96 15.94 -24.51
CA ILE A 132 -2.62 15.78 -25.95
C ILE A 132 -3.74 16.34 -26.83
N LEU A 133 -5.00 16.07 -26.48
CA LEU A 133 -6.15 16.57 -27.23
C LEU A 133 -6.21 18.10 -27.23
N ILE A 134 -5.93 18.72 -26.07
CA ILE A 134 -5.87 20.18 -25.92
C ILE A 134 -4.74 20.76 -26.78
N VAL A 135 -3.55 20.17 -26.76
CA VAL A 135 -2.41 20.61 -27.57
C VAL A 135 -2.75 20.53 -29.06
N LEU A 136 -3.34 19.42 -29.51
CA LEU A 136 -3.77 19.24 -30.90
C LEU A 136 -4.84 20.27 -31.31
N LEU A 137 -5.79 20.56 -30.43
CA LEU A 137 -6.83 21.54 -30.66
C LEU A 137 -6.24 22.95 -30.80
N LEU A 138 -5.33 23.34 -29.91
CA LEU A 138 -4.64 24.63 -29.99
C LEU A 138 -3.80 24.75 -31.27
N TYR A 139 -3.09 23.68 -31.64
CA TYR A 139 -2.35 23.61 -32.89
C TYR A 139 -3.27 23.77 -34.11
N PHE A 140 -4.43 23.09 -34.11
CA PHE A 140 -5.41 23.21 -35.19
C PHE A 140 -5.96 24.62 -35.31
N ILE A 141 -6.32 25.26 -34.19
CA ILE A 141 -6.81 26.65 -34.17
C ILE A 141 -5.74 27.60 -34.72
N TYR A 142 -4.49 27.44 -34.30
CA TYR A 142 -3.38 28.25 -34.80
C TYR A 142 -3.20 28.11 -36.33
N LYS A 143 -3.16 26.88 -36.82
CA LYS A 143 -3.00 26.58 -38.26
C LYS A 143 -4.20 27.08 -39.06
N PHE A 144 -5.42 26.93 -38.53
CA PHE A 144 -6.64 27.41 -39.16
C PHE A 144 -6.66 28.94 -39.27
N LYS A 145 -6.31 29.68 -38.21
CA LYS A 145 -6.23 31.15 -38.27
C LYS A 145 -5.21 31.63 -39.30
N ASN A 146 -4.02 31.03 -39.33
CA ASN A 146 -2.99 31.42 -40.31
C ASN A 146 -3.44 31.14 -41.75
N SER A 147 -4.06 29.98 -41.99
CA SER A 147 -4.60 29.64 -43.31
C SER A 147 -5.74 30.58 -43.71
N ASN A 148 -6.60 30.99 -42.77
CA ASN A 148 -7.71 31.87 -43.07
C ASN A 148 -7.25 33.27 -43.50
N VAL A 149 -6.17 33.79 -42.91
CA VAL A 149 -5.59 35.08 -43.32
C VAL A 149 -5.11 35.02 -44.77
N LEU A 150 -4.42 33.95 -45.16
CA LEU A 150 -3.96 33.77 -46.53
C LEU A 150 -5.13 33.63 -47.52
N THR A 151 -6.17 32.88 -47.15
CA THR A 151 -7.36 32.72 -48.00
C THR A 151 -8.10 34.05 -48.20
N VAL A 152 -8.22 34.88 -47.16
CA VAL A 152 -8.85 36.20 -47.24
C VAL A 152 -8.04 37.12 -48.15
N ALA A 153 -6.71 37.14 -48.01
CA ALA A 153 -5.82 37.92 -48.87
C ALA A 153 -5.94 37.48 -50.34
N ALA A 154 -5.84 36.18 -50.62
CA ALA A 154 -5.96 35.64 -51.98
C ALA A 154 -7.32 35.95 -52.62
N LYS A 155 -8.41 35.93 -51.83
CA LYS A 155 -9.74 36.33 -52.32
C LYS A 155 -9.83 37.81 -52.65
N SER A 156 -9.18 38.67 -51.85
CA SER A 156 -9.09 40.11 -52.12
C SER A 156 -8.27 40.39 -53.38
N ASP A 157 -7.11 39.75 -53.53
CA ASP A 157 -6.24 39.91 -54.70
C ASP A 157 -6.94 39.44 -55.98
N LEU A 158 -7.67 38.32 -55.90
CA LEU A 158 -8.49 37.84 -57.02
C LEU A 158 -9.53 38.89 -57.45
N GLN A 159 -10.23 39.50 -56.49
CA GLN A 159 -11.22 40.53 -56.77
C GLN A 159 -10.60 41.76 -57.45
N ILE A 160 -9.43 42.21 -56.98
CA ILE A 160 -8.70 43.34 -57.59
C ILE A 160 -8.32 43.01 -59.04
N VAL A 161 -7.79 41.82 -59.30
CA VAL A 161 -7.40 41.38 -60.65
C VAL A 161 -8.60 41.27 -61.58
N GLU A 162 -9.73 40.75 -61.09
CA GLU A 162 -10.98 40.69 -61.86
C GLU A 162 -11.49 42.09 -62.23
N ASP A 163 -11.46 43.03 -61.29
CA ASP A 163 -11.88 44.41 -61.52
C ASP A 163 -10.96 45.13 -62.52
N ASP A 164 -9.64 44.97 -62.39
CA ASP A 164 -8.65 45.51 -63.33
C ASP A 164 -8.79 44.88 -64.72
N PHE A 165 -9.03 43.58 -64.81
CA PHE A 165 -9.27 42.89 -66.08
C PHE A 165 -10.55 43.39 -66.75
N ASN A 166 -11.63 43.57 -65.98
CA ASN A 166 -12.88 44.13 -66.47
C ASN A 166 -12.69 45.58 -66.97
N LEU A 167 -11.92 46.40 -66.24
CA LEU A 167 -11.57 47.76 -66.64
C LEU A 167 -10.74 47.77 -67.93
N PHE A 168 -9.73 46.90 -68.03
CA PHE A 168 -8.89 46.75 -69.21
C PHE A 168 -9.72 46.33 -70.42
N ARG A 169 -10.64 45.37 -70.24
CA ARG A 169 -11.55 44.91 -71.29
C ARG A 169 -12.45 46.04 -71.78
N LYS A 170 -13.04 46.84 -70.88
CA LYS A 170 -13.84 48.03 -71.24
C LYS A 170 -13.01 49.05 -72.02
N LYS A 171 -11.82 49.42 -71.52
CA LYS A 171 -10.92 50.37 -72.19
C LYS A 171 -10.47 49.89 -73.57
N SER A 172 -10.15 48.60 -73.71
CA SER A 172 -9.72 48.02 -74.99
C SER A 172 -10.85 48.05 -76.01
N LEU A 173 -12.07 47.72 -75.58
CA LEU A 173 -13.26 47.78 -76.43
C LEU A 173 -13.60 49.22 -76.85
N GLU A 174 -13.50 50.20 -75.94
CA GLU A 174 -13.64 51.61 -76.28
C GLU A 174 -12.58 52.10 -77.28
N ARG A 175 -11.32 51.66 -77.12
CA ARG A 175 -10.25 51.98 -78.09
C ARG A 175 -10.54 51.39 -79.45
N GLU A 176 -10.93 50.11 -79.54
CA GLU A 176 -11.31 49.50 -80.81
C GLU A 176 -12.49 50.21 -81.46
N GLN A 177 -13.51 50.57 -80.68
CA GLN A 177 -14.66 51.33 -81.19
C GLN A 177 -14.25 52.70 -81.72
N LYS A 178 -13.38 53.43 -81.01
CA LYS A 178 -12.83 54.72 -81.47
C LYS A 178 -11.98 54.57 -82.73
N LEU A 179 -11.11 53.55 -82.77
CA LEU A 179 -10.25 53.27 -83.92
C LEU A 179 -11.08 52.91 -85.17
N ARG A 180 -12.12 52.08 -85.02
CA ARG A 180 -13.06 51.75 -86.09
C ARG A 180 -13.81 52.99 -86.61
N ARG A 181 -14.25 53.87 -85.70
CA ARG A 181 -14.88 55.15 -86.09
C ARG A 181 -13.91 56.03 -86.88
N GLN A 182 -12.68 56.21 -86.38
CA GLN A 182 -11.65 57.00 -87.07
C GLN A 182 -11.30 56.42 -88.45
N LEU A 183 -11.13 55.10 -88.55
CA LEU A 183 -10.88 54.42 -89.82
C LEU A 183 -12.04 54.63 -90.82
N GLN A 184 -13.28 54.57 -90.33
CA GLN A 184 -14.45 54.82 -91.17
C GLN A 184 -14.52 56.26 -91.64
N ASP A 185 -14.21 57.22 -90.76
CA ASP A 185 -14.12 58.65 -91.10
C ASP A 185 -13.00 58.90 -92.13
N GLU A 186 -11.85 58.23 -92.01
CA GLU A 186 -10.75 58.29 -93.00
C GLU A 186 -11.17 57.72 -94.36
N ILE A 187 -11.87 56.57 -94.39
CA ILE A 187 -12.39 55.97 -95.63
C ILE A 187 -13.40 56.90 -96.31
N ILE A 188 -14.32 57.51 -95.55
CA ILE A 188 -15.31 58.46 -96.08
C ILE A 188 -14.61 59.69 -96.64
N LYS A 189 -13.63 60.25 -95.92
CA LYS A 189 -12.85 61.41 -96.35
C LYS A 189 -12.08 61.14 -97.65
N ASN A 190 -11.51 59.95 -97.82
CA ASN A 190 -10.71 59.59 -99.01
C ASN A 190 -11.57 59.23 -100.25
N ARG A 191 -12.89 59.04 -100.09
CA ARG A 191 -13.84 58.80 -101.18
C ARG A 191 -14.44 60.07 -101.79
N GLY A 192 -14.26 61.22 -101.12
CA GLY A 192 -14.79 62.53 -101.53
C GLY A 192 -13.81 63.40 -102.32
N ASN A 193 -12.61 62.88 -102.62
CA ASN A 193 -11.65 63.42 -103.58
C ASN A 193 -11.60 62.50 -104.81
#